data_AF-A0A2V9NXZ9-F1
#
_entry.id   AF-A0A2V9NXZ9-F1
#
_cell.length_a   1.000
_cell.length_b   1.000
_cell.length_c   1.000
_cell.angle_alpha   90.00
_cell.angle_beta   90.00
_cell.angle_gamma   90.00
#
_symmetry.space_group_name_H-M   'P 1'
#
loop_
_entity.id
_entity.type
_entity.pdbx_description
1 polymer ?
#
loop_
_entity_poly.entity_id
_entity_poly.type
_entity_poly.pdbx_seq_one_letter_code
_entity_poly.pdbx_strand_id
1 'polypeptide(L)'
;MLGGRLTYLDQTAGAELIYQVRKHYISVFIFPQQSSGQTTDLAAKSKHAAFSLQSFTHQGLRYVLISDTGDSDLGRLSDLLKSAQRE
;
A
#
# COMPACT_ATOMS: atom_id res chain seq x y z
N MET A 1 1.28 6.75 -12.70
CA MET A 1 0.75 5.40 -12.45
C MET A 1 1.01 4.56 -13.70
N LEU A 2 1.40 3.30 -13.55
CA LEU A 2 1.61 2.39 -14.68
C LEU A 2 0.36 1.57 -15.01
N GLY A 3 -0.46 1.25 -14.01
CA GLY A 3 -1.72 0.55 -14.20
C GLY A 3 -2.27 -0.02 -12.91
N GLY A 4 -3.45 -0.65 -13.01
CA GLY A 4 -4.08 -1.39 -11.93
C GLY A 4 -4.47 -2.80 -12.39
N ARG A 5 -4.46 -3.76 -11.48
CA ARG A 5 -4.91 -5.15 -11.73
C ARG A 5 -5.71 -5.68 -10.55
N LEU A 6 -6.62 -6.62 -10.84
CA LEU A 6 -7.32 -7.39 -9.81
C LEU A 6 -6.31 -8.28 -9.08
N THR A 7 -6.39 -8.29 -7.76
CA THR A 7 -5.64 -9.21 -6.91
C THR A 7 -6.61 -9.92 -5.96
N TYR A 8 -6.21 -11.08 -5.46
CA TYR A 8 -7.03 -11.89 -4.59
C TYR A 8 -6.15 -12.46 -3.47
N LEU A 9 -6.52 -12.18 -2.23
CA LEU A 9 -5.79 -12.60 -1.05
C LEU A 9 -6.79 -13.11 -0.01
N ASP A 10 -6.54 -14.30 0.54
CA ASP A 10 -7.37 -14.90 1.59
C ASP A 10 -8.88 -14.83 1.30
N GLN A 11 -9.27 -15.35 0.14
CA GLN A 11 -10.66 -15.33 -0.35
C GLN A 11 -11.29 -13.94 -0.50
N THR A 12 -10.47 -12.88 -0.48
CA THR A 12 -10.91 -11.49 -0.57
C THR A 12 -10.36 -10.86 -1.84
N ALA A 13 -11.25 -10.34 -2.67
CA ALA A 13 -10.87 -9.56 -3.85
C ALA A 13 -10.36 -8.17 -3.45
N GLY A 14 -9.33 -7.71 -4.14
CA GLY A 14 -8.75 -6.39 -3.98
C GLY A 14 -8.14 -5.88 -5.27
N ALA A 15 -7.44 -4.76 -5.18
CA ALA A 15 -6.73 -4.17 -6.30
C ALA A 15 -5.24 -4.03 -5.98
N GLU A 16 -4.40 -4.21 -6.99
CA GLU A 16 -3.01 -3.76 -6.96
C GLU A 16 -2.85 -2.64 -7.97
N LEU A 17 -2.37 -1.49 -7.51
CA LEU A 17 -1.93 -0.39 -8.36
C LEU A 17 -0.40 -0.40 -8.41
N ILE A 18 0.15 -0.29 -9.61
CA ILE A 18 1.60 -0.24 -9.82
C ILE A 18 1.99 1.19 -10.17
N TYR A 19 2.89 1.75 -9.37
CA TYR A 19 3.52 3.03 -9.62
C TYR A 19 4.99 2.81 -9.92
N GLN A 20 5.56 3.70 -10.72
CA GLN A 20 6.99 3.79 -10.91
C GLN A 20 7.45 5.16 -10.46
N VAL A 21 8.43 5.18 -9.56
CA VAL A 21 9.13 6.38 -9.12
C VAL A 21 10.59 6.19 -9.50
N ARG A 22 11.08 7.01 -10.44
CA ARG A 22 12.41 6.85 -11.04
C ARG A 22 12.54 5.46 -11.70
N LYS A 23 13.38 4.57 -11.14
CA LYS A 23 13.58 3.19 -11.60
C LYS A 23 12.98 2.14 -10.65
N HIS A 24 12.33 2.57 -9.58
CA HIS A 24 11.75 1.69 -8.57
C HIS A 24 10.26 1.54 -8.79
N TYR A 25 9.77 0.32 -8.60
CA TYR A 25 8.34 0.02 -8.64
C TYR A 25 7.77 0.07 -7.22
N ILE A 26 6.57 0.61 -7.10
CA ILE A 26 5.80 0.62 -5.86
C ILE A 26 4.49 -0.12 -6.15
N SER A 27 4.28 -1.24 -5.47
CA SER A 27 3.01 -1.96 -5.47
C SER A 27 2.14 -1.43 -4.35
N VAL A 28 0.92 -1.02 -4.68
CA VAL A 28 -0.08 -0.54 -3.74
C VAL A 28 -1.24 -1.51 -3.74
N PHE A 29 -1.35 -2.29 -2.69
CA PHE A 29 -2.45 -3.22 -2.47
C PHE A 29 -3.60 -2.54 -1.74
N ILE A 30 -4.82 -2.75 -2.22
CA ILE A 30 -6.04 -2.16 -1.68
C ILE A 30 -7.03 -3.29 -1.44
N PHE A 31 -7.44 -3.45 -0.19
CA PHE A 31 -8.42 -4.46 0.23
C PHE A 31 -9.45 -3.86 1.17
N PRO A 32 -10.67 -4.41 1.26
CA PRO A 32 -11.59 -4.11 2.34
C PRO A 32 -10.90 -4.31 3.70
N GLN A 33 -11.11 -3.40 4.64
CA GLN A 33 -10.63 -3.59 6.00
C GLN A 33 -11.41 -4.73 6.65
N GLN A 34 -10.75 -5.87 6.86
CA GLN A 34 -11.35 -7.00 7.58
C GLN A 34 -11.62 -6.61 9.04
N SER A 35 -12.82 -6.95 9.54
CA SER A 35 -13.29 -6.61 10.89
C SER A 35 -12.70 -7.50 12.00
N SER A 36 -12.09 -8.64 11.66
CA SER A 36 -11.73 -9.69 12.64
C SER A 36 -10.32 -10.27 12.50
N GLY A 37 -9.48 -9.76 11.61
CA GLY A 37 -8.10 -10.22 11.45
C GLY A 37 -7.13 -9.27 12.13
N GLN A 38 -6.25 -9.80 12.99
CA GLN A 38 -5.12 -9.09 13.58
C GLN A 38 -4.60 -8.02 12.62
N THR A 39 -4.77 -6.74 12.95
CA THR A 39 -4.13 -5.66 12.21
C THR A 39 -2.65 -5.85 12.48
N THR A 40 -1.95 -6.63 11.66
CA THR A 40 -0.49 -6.60 11.68
C THR A 40 -0.15 -5.16 11.39
N ASP A 41 0.34 -4.47 12.40
CA ASP A 41 0.89 -3.14 12.26
C ASP A 41 2.19 -3.33 11.47
N LEU A 42 2.02 -3.51 10.16
CA LEU A 42 3.06 -3.83 9.19
C LEU A 42 4.14 -2.75 9.21
N ALA A 43 3.76 -1.52 9.61
CA ALA A 43 4.66 -0.40 9.84
C ALA A 43 5.61 -0.61 11.04
N ALA A 44 5.26 -1.45 12.03
CA ALA A 44 6.00 -1.55 13.28
C ALA A 44 7.29 -2.38 13.20
N LYS A 45 7.53 -3.15 12.13
CA LYS A 45 8.69 -4.05 12.05
C LYS A 45 9.23 -4.22 10.65
N SER A 46 10.11 -3.31 10.21
CA SER A 46 11.05 -3.60 9.12
C SER A 46 12.25 -2.63 9.11
N LYS A 47 12.96 -2.47 10.24
CA LYS A 47 14.25 -1.73 10.25
C LYS A 47 15.38 -2.41 9.43
N HIS A 48 15.15 -3.62 8.93
CA HIS A 48 16.13 -4.44 8.19
C HIS A 48 15.57 -5.15 6.94
N ALA A 49 14.42 -4.73 6.41
CA ALA A 49 13.91 -5.32 5.18
C ALA A 49 14.55 -4.66 3.96
N ALA A 50 14.81 -5.44 2.91
CA ALA A 50 15.20 -4.92 1.59
C ALA A 50 14.08 -4.09 0.91
N PHE A 51 12.95 -3.91 1.59
CA PHE A 51 11.77 -3.22 1.13
C PHE A 51 11.21 -2.33 2.23
N SER A 52 10.83 -1.12 1.85
CA SER A 52 10.04 -0.22 2.68
C SER A 52 8.55 -0.58 2.56
N LEU A 53 7.85 -0.42 3.68
CA LEU A 53 6.46 -0.81 3.84
C LEU A 53 5.70 0.30 4.54
N GLN A 54 4.55 0.69 3.98
CA GLN A 54 3.66 1.65 4.61
C GLN A 54 2.22 1.18 4.47
N SER A 55 1.43 1.34 5.53
CA SER A 55 0.00 1.03 5.46
C SER A 55 -0.85 2.10 6.11
N PHE A 56 -2.02 2.34 5.54
CA PHE A 56 -3.04 3.20 6.13
C PHE A 56 -4.43 2.67 5.78
N THR A 57 -5.43 3.08 6.56
CA THR A 57 -6.83 2.84 6.25
C THR A 57 -7.49 4.14 5.85
N HIS A 58 -8.34 4.10 4.83
CA HIS A 58 -9.22 5.21 4.47
C HIS A 58 -10.54 4.66 3.93
N GLN A 59 -11.68 5.23 4.37
CA GLN A 59 -13.03 4.86 3.88
C GLN A 59 -13.33 3.34 3.93
N GLY A 60 -12.88 2.64 4.98
CA GLY A 60 -13.08 1.19 5.11
C GLY A 60 -12.19 0.33 4.20
N LEU A 61 -11.26 0.93 3.47
CA LEU A 61 -10.26 0.25 2.66
C LEU A 61 -8.88 0.35 3.31
N ARG A 62 -8.13 -0.75 3.32
CA ARG A 62 -6.73 -0.80 3.75
C ARG A 62 -5.82 -0.72 2.53
N TYR A 63 -4.88 0.20 2.60
CA TYR A 63 -3.83 0.43 1.63
C TYR A 63 -2.51 -0.09 2.20
N VAL A 64 -1.77 -0.88 1.42
CA VAL A 64 -0.44 -1.37 1.75
C VAL A 64 0.50 -1.10 0.59
N LEU A 65 1.50 -0.26 0.82
CA LEU A 65 2.50 0.16 -0.15
C LEU A 65 3.80 -0.59 0.14
N ILE A 66 4.36 -1.23 -0.88
CA ILE A 66 5.61 -2.01 -0.78
C ILE A 66 6.54 -1.60 -1.92
N SER A 67 7.80 -1.32 -1.61
CA SER A 67 8.81 -0.98 -2.62
C SER A 67 10.23 -1.14 -2.07
N ASP A 68 11.22 -1.26 -2.94
CA ASP A 68 12.65 -1.13 -2.64
C ASP A 68 13.13 0.34 -2.59
N THR A 69 12.23 1.30 -2.79
CA THR A 69 12.51 2.72 -2.63
C THR A 69 12.61 3.14 -1.16
N GLY A 70 13.26 4.28 -0.89
CA GLY A 70 13.37 4.78 0.48
C GLY A 70 12.05 5.32 1.05
N ASP A 71 11.95 5.34 2.38
CA ASP A 71 10.73 5.75 3.12
C ASP A 71 10.15 7.11 2.70
N SER A 72 11.00 8.04 2.26
CA SER A 72 10.56 9.38 1.82
C SER A 72 9.68 9.35 0.56
N ASP A 73 9.99 8.48 -0.41
CA ASP A 73 9.22 8.40 -1.65
C ASP A 73 7.93 7.61 -1.44
N LEU A 74 7.98 6.57 -0.60
CA LEU A 74 6.79 5.82 -0.16
C LEU A 74 5.81 6.71 0.62
N GLY A 75 6.34 7.53 1.54
CA GLY A 75 5.59 8.50 2.33
C GLY A 75 4.86 9.53 1.47
N ARG A 76 5.55 10.13 0.49
CA ARG A 76 4.93 11.08 -0.45
C ARG A 76 3.78 10.44 -1.23
N LEU A 77 3.96 9.21 -1.73
CA LEU A 77 2.89 8.54 -2.47
C LEU A 77 1.70 8.22 -1.56
N SER A 78 1.95 7.78 -0.33
CA SER A 78 0.91 7.54 0.68
C SER A 78 0.08 8.80 0.94
N ASP A 79 0.71 9.97 1.05
CA ASP A 79 0.00 11.23 1.29
C ASP A 79 -0.78 11.71 0.05
N LEU A 80 -0.22 11.51 -1.15
CA LEU A 80 -0.93 11.77 -2.41
C LEU A 80 -2.18 10.90 -2.52
N LEU A 81 -2.07 9.60 -2.23
CA LEU A 81 -3.22 8.68 -2.24
C LEU A 81 -4.29 9.12 -1.23
N LYS A 82 -3.91 9.48 0.00
CA LYS A 82 -4.87 10.01 0.99
C LYS A 82 -5.55 11.29 0.50
N SER A 83 -4.82 12.16 -0.21
CA SER A 83 -5.41 13.39 -0.76
C SER A 83 -6.39 13.15 -1.90
N ALA A 84 -6.09 12.21 -2.79
CA ALA A 84 -6.89 11.90 -3.97
C ALA A 84 -8.22 11.19 -3.63
N GLN A 85 -8.42 10.79 -2.37
CA GLN A 85 -9.67 10.18 -1.87
C GLN A 85 -10.56 11.19 -1.13
N ARG A 86 -10.17 12.46 -1.07
CA ARG A 86 -10.96 13.53 -0.42
C ARG A 86 -11.91 14.25 -1.38
N GLU A 87 -11.90 13.89 -2.66
CA GLU A 87 -12.80 14.40 -3.71
C GLU A 87 -13.90 13.38 -3.99
#